data_AF-A0A3C2A0H9-F1
#
_entry.id   AF-A0A3C2A0H9-F1
#
_cell.length_a   1.000
_cell.length_b   1.000
_cell.length_c   1.000
_cell.angle_alpha   90.00
_cell.angle_beta   90.00
_cell.angle_gamma   90.00
#
_symmetry.space_group_name_H-M   'P 1'
#
loop_
_entity.id
_entity.type
_entity.pdbx_description
1 polymer ?
#
loop_
_entity_poly.entity_id
_entity_poly.type
_entity_poly.pdbx_seq_one_letter_code
_entity_poly.pdbx_strand_id
1 'polypeptide(L)'
;MHPSPRKLSTLICLLLLGVLVAPFCLQAQEYSIAREWNEQLLQSIREDDARPTVHARNLFHMSAMMYDIWCAFHPEGSEEPYMLGKTLYGFETSFDGFTPTGDSDSAMNEAISYACYRLISHRFNQAVRRNDILERVTGYMLAQGYDVTFQSRDYSTGNAAALGNYLAAQYINYGRQDGANEPGYLNENYEPVNEPLAPEIPGIVTEDMDPNRWQPLKFEDVTFVGQSG
;
A
#
# COMPACT_ATOMS: atom_id res chain seq x y z
N MET A 1 71.17 -2.36 6.14
CA MET A 1 70.56 -2.71 7.44
C MET A 1 69.51 -3.78 7.18
N HIS A 2 69.84 -5.06 7.39
CA HIS A 2 68.87 -6.16 7.24
C HIS A 2 67.96 -6.21 8.49
N PRO A 3 66.63 -6.24 8.35
CA PRO A 3 65.75 -6.42 9.49
C PRO A 3 65.94 -7.82 10.09
N SER A 4 65.89 -7.92 11.43
CA SER A 4 66.13 -9.18 12.14
C SER A 4 65.00 -10.20 11.89
N PRO A 5 65.31 -11.51 11.84
CA PRO A 5 64.36 -12.56 11.46
C PRO A 5 63.13 -12.65 12.39
N ARG A 6 63.24 -12.17 13.64
CA ARG A 6 62.12 -12.11 14.58
C ARG A 6 61.05 -11.10 14.17
N LYS A 7 61.43 -9.96 13.58
CA LYS A 7 60.47 -8.93 13.13
C LYS A 7 59.71 -9.35 11.87
N LEU A 8 60.31 -10.22 11.04
CA LEU A 8 59.68 -10.73 9.82
C LEU A 8 58.58 -11.76 10.13
N SER A 9 58.78 -12.62 11.13
CA SER A 9 57.78 -13.59 11.60
C SER A 9 56.53 -12.92 12.20
N THR A 10 56.71 -11.84 12.97
CA THR A 10 55.57 -11.10 13.56
C THR A 10 54.79 -10.34 12.50
N LEU A 11 55.48 -9.81 11.48
CA LEU A 11 54.85 -9.11 10.36
C LEU A 11 54.04 -10.07 9.46
N ILE A 12 54.52 -11.29 9.25
CA ILE A 12 53.81 -12.34 8.51
C ILE A 12 52.59 -12.84 9.29
N CYS A 13 52.67 -12.99 10.62
CA CYS A 13 51.49 -13.33 11.44
C CYS A 13 50.43 -12.21 11.44
N LEU A 14 50.81 -10.93 11.43
CA LEU A 14 49.87 -9.80 11.33
C LEU A 14 49.24 -9.68 9.94
N LEU A 15 49.99 -10.01 8.87
CA LEU A 15 49.48 -10.07 7.50
C LEU A 15 48.54 -11.26 7.27
N LEU A 16 48.78 -12.41 7.93
CA LEU A 16 47.90 -13.58 7.86
C LEU A 16 46.64 -13.42 8.73
N LEU A 17 46.67 -12.63 9.80
CA LEU A 17 45.49 -12.32 10.61
C LEU A 17 44.58 -11.26 9.95
N GLY A 18 45.13 -10.40 9.08
CA GLY A 18 44.39 -9.38 8.34
C GLY A 18 43.65 -9.88 7.10
N VAL A 19 43.94 -11.08 6.61
CA VAL A 19 43.32 -11.67 5.40
C VAL A 19 42.08 -12.52 5.71
N LEU A 20 41.77 -12.75 6.99
CA LEU A 20 40.60 -13.54 7.42
C LEU A 20 39.39 -12.70 7.85
N VAL A 21 39.47 -11.37 7.79
CA VAL A 21 38.26 -10.54 7.80
C VAL A 21 37.81 -10.38 6.37
N ALA A 22 37.26 -11.46 5.81
CA ALA A 22 36.33 -11.30 4.70
C ALA A 22 35.29 -10.28 5.17
N PRO A 23 34.94 -9.24 4.39
CA PRO A 23 33.69 -8.57 4.64
C PRO A 23 32.65 -9.68 4.49
N PHE A 24 32.10 -10.13 5.61
CA PHE A 24 30.70 -10.52 5.60
C PHE A 24 30.01 -9.26 5.09
N CYS A 25 29.79 -9.20 3.78
CA CYS A 25 28.70 -8.42 3.27
C CYS A 25 27.52 -8.94 4.09
N LEU A 26 27.10 -8.15 5.09
CA LEU A 26 25.73 -8.24 5.53
C LEU A 26 24.96 -8.11 4.22
N GLN A 27 24.40 -9.21 3.72
CA GLN A 27 23.19 -9.10 2.94
C GLN A 27 22.23 -8.40 3.90
N ALA A 28 22.13 -7.08 3.77
CA ALA A 28 20.92 -6.41 4.17
C ALA A 28 19.81 -7.25 3.55
N GLN A 29 18.92 -7.77 4.38
CA GLN A 29 17.80 -8.55 3.90
C GLN A 29 16.96 -7.59 3.07
N GLU A 30 17.19 -7.56 1.76
CA GLU A 30 16.38 -6.77 0.84
C GLU A 30 14.98 -7.37 0.90
N TYR A 31 14.07 -6.60 1.49
CA TYR A 31 12.66 -6.95 1.49
C TYR A 31 12.12 -6.81 0.06
N SER A 32 11.14 -7.65 -0.28
CA SER A 32 10.49 -7.53 -1.58
C SER A 32 9.79 -6.18 -1.71
N ILE A 33 9.68 -5.68 -2.93
CA ILE A 33 8.99 -4.41 -3.21
C ILE A 33 7.54 -4.43 -2.69
N ALA A 34 6.88 -5.60 -2.73
CA ALA A 34 5.54 -5.77 -2.20
C ALA A 34 5.49 -5.59 -0.67
N ARG A 35 6.51 -6.07 0.05
CA ARG A 35 6.61 -5.86 1.49
C ARG A 35 6.85 -4.38 1.80
N GLU A 36 7.75 -3.72 1.08
CA GLU A 36 8.02 -2.30 1.30
C GLU A 36 6.77 -1.43 1.09
N TRP A 37 6.00 -1.67 0.03
CA TRP A 37 4.73 -0.95 -0.19
C TRP A 37 3.66 -1.30 0.84
N ASN A 38 3.63 -2.53 1.36
CA ASN A 38 2.79 -2.86 2.50
C ASN A 38 3.16 -2.05 3.74
N GLU A 39 4.44 -1.84 4.04
CA GLU A 39 4.84 -0.97 5.15
C GLU A 39 4.42 0.50 4.91
N GLN A 40 4.52 0.99 3.67
CA GLN A 40 4.02 2.33 3.31
C GLN A 40 2.50 2.46 3.54
N LEU A 41 1.72 1.45 3.15
CA LEU A 41 0.27 1.44 3.38
C LEU A 41 -0.06 1.35 4.88
N LEU A 42 0.59 0.45 5.62
CA LEU A 42 0.37 0.30 7.06
C LEU A 42 0.70 1.59 7.81
N GLN A 43 1.78 2.28 7.42
CA GLN A 43 2.10 3.57 7.98
C GLN A 43 1.05 4.63 7.64
N SER A 44 0.52 4.62 6.42
CA SER A 44 -0.56 5.53 6.01
C SER A 44 -1.86 5.29 6.80
N ILE A 45 -2.17 4.03 7.12
CA ILE A 45 -3.31 3.66 7.99
C ILE A 45 -3.12 4.21 9.41
N ARG A 46 -1.91 4.17 9.97
CA ARG A 46 -1.61 4.73 11.31
C ARG A 46 -1.72 6.26 11.37
N GLU A 47 -1.73 6.91 10.21
CA GLU A 47 -1.72 8.36 10.04
C GLU A 47 -3.08 8.93 9.61
N ASP A 48 -4.10 8.08 9.51
CA ASP A 48 -5.47 8.42 9.16
C ASP A 48 -6.45 8.11 10.31
N ASP A 49 -7.72 8.48 10.15
CA ASP A 49 -8.80 8.16 11.08
C ASP A 49 -9.00 6.65 11.26
N ALA A 50 -9.50 6.25 12.42
CA ALA A 50 -9.77 4.86 12.74
C ALA A 50 -11.01 4.33 11.98
N ARG A 51 -10.80 3.87 10.73
CA ARG A 51 -11.87 3.43 9.81
C ARG A 51 -11.63 1.98 9.34
N PRO A 52 -11.89 0.96 10.19
CA PRO A 52 -11.41 -0.41 9.96
C PRO A 52 -11.87 -1.03 8.64
N THR A 53 -13.12 -0.81 8.23
CA THR A 53 -13.66 -1.36 6.97
C THR A 53 -13.01 -0.74 5.74
N VAL A 54 -12.76 0.57 5.78
CA VAL A 54 -12.05 1.31 4.72
C VAL A 54 -10.61 0.83 4.60
N HIS A 55 -9.92 0.70 5.73
CA HIS A 55 -8.52 0.25 5.77
C HIS A 55 -8.35 -1.20 5.35
N ALA A 56 -9.25 -2.10 5.78
CA ALA A 56 -9.27 -3.49 5.33
C ALA A 56 -9.42 -3.61 3.81
N ARG A 57 -10.30 -2.78 3.23
CA ARG A 57 -10.49 -2.71 1.78
C ARG A 57 -9.27 -2.17 1.05
N ASN A 58 -8.59 -1.14 1.59
CA ASN A 58 -7.34 -0.63 1.03
C ASN A 58 -6.24 -1.72 1.00
N LEU A 59 -6.09 -2.48 2.08
CA LEU A 59 -5.16 -3.62 2.19
C LEU A 59 -5.46 -4.71 1.16
N PHE A 60 -6.75 -5.05 1.00
CA PHE A 60 -7.18 -6.03 0.02
C PHE A 60 -6.91 -5.58 -1.41
N HIS A 61 -7.35 -4.37 -1.80
CA HIS A 61 -7.16 -3.85 -3.15
C HIS A 61 -5.69 -3.74 -3.52
N MET A 62 -4.83 -3.23 -2.62
CA MET A 62 -3.41 -3.13 -2.92
C MET A 62 -2.76 -4.50 -3.09
N SER A 63 -3.11 -5.47 -2.23
CA SER A 63 -2.57 -6.83 -2.30
C SER A 63 -3.02 -7.56 -3.58
N ALA A 64 -4.30 -7.47 -3.93
CA ALA A 64 -4.84 -8.03 -5.16
C ALA A 64 -4.21 -7.37 -6.40
N MET A 65 -4.02 -6.05 -6.39
CA MET A 65 -3.39 -5.31 -7.49
C MET A 65 -1.93 -5.72 -7.69
N MET A 66 -1.15 -5.89 -6.62
CA MET A 66 0.21 -6.40 -6.72
C MET A 66 0.25 -7.83 -7.27
N TYR A 67 -0.72 -8.67 -6.89
CA TYR A 67 -0.85 -10.03 -7.43
C TYR A 67 -1.22 -10.05 -8.92
N ASP A 68 -2.14 -9.18 -9.35
CA ASP A 68 -2.49 -9.00 -10.76
C ASP A 68 -1.28 -8.55 -11.59
N ILE A 69 -0.46 -7.65 -11.06
CA ILE A 69 0.82 -7.27 -11.69
C ILE A 69 1.74 -8.48 -11.77
N TRP A 70 1.94 -9.22 -10.68
CA TRP A 70 2.78 -10.42 -10.70
C TRP A 70 2.33 -11.43 -11.78
N CYS A 71 1.03 -11.66 -11.92
CA CYS A 71 0.47 -12.53 -12.95
C CYS A 71 0.77 -12.02 -14.38
N ALA A 72 0.74 -10.69 -14.59
CA ALA A 72 1.07 -10.09 -15.89
C ALA A 72 2.52 -10.39 -16.34
N PHE A 73 3.44 -10.60 -15.40
CA PHE A 73 4.84 -10.97 -15.66
C PHE A 73 5.08 -12.49 -15.71
N HIS A 74 4.09 -13.30 -15.33
CA HIS A 74 4.18 -14.76 -15.32
C HIS A 74 3.03 -15.39 -16.13
N PRO A 75 2.88 -15.08 -17.43
CA PRO A 75 1.73 -15.48 -18.25
C PRO A 75 1.65 -16.99 -18.52
N GLU A 76 2.74 -17.74 -18.31
CA GLU A 76 2.77 -19.20 -18.46
C GLU A 76 2.28 -19.95 -17.21
N GLY A 77 1.98 -19.21 -16.14
CA GLY A 77 1.47 -19.74 -14.89
C GLY A 77 0.07 -20.34 -14.99
N SER A 78 -0.28 -21.18 -14.02
CA SER A 78 -1.67 -21.64 -13.80
C SER A 78 -2.48 -20.69 -12.91
N GLU A 79 -1.82 -19.64 -12.44
CA GLU A 79 -2.35 -18.61 -11.56
C GLU A 79 -3.33 -17.71 -12.30
N GLU A 80 -4.49 -17.46 -11.68
CA GLU A 80 -5.48 -16.56 -12.23
C GLU A 80 -5.44 -15.20 -11.53
N PRO A 81 -5.32 -14.08 -12.26
CA PRO A 81 -5.47 -12.77 -11.67
C PRO A 81 -6.88 -12.56 -11.08
N TYR A 82 -6.99 -11.62 -10.16
CA TYR A 82 -8.23 -11.21 -9.52
C TYR A 82 -9.11 -10.40 -10.48
N MET A 83 -8.58 -9.32 -11.08
CA MET A 83 -9.30 -8.44 -12.01
C MET A 83 -8.70 -8.42 -13.41
N LEU A 84 -7.37 -8.47 -13.55
CA LEU A 84 -6.68 -8.31 -14.82
C LEU A 84 -7.18 -9.33 -15.87
N GLY A 85 -7.62 -8.85 -17.03
CA GLY A 85 -8.14 -9.69 -18.11
C GLY A 85 -9.52 -10.30 -17.82
N LYS A 86 -10.21 -9.88 -16.75
CA LYS A 86 -11.48 -10.47 -16.28
C LYS A 86 -12.59 -9.43 -16.19
N THR A 87 -13.82 -9.92 -16.15
CA THR A 87 -15.00 -9.14 -15.75
C THR A 87 -15.40 -9.53 -14.34
N LEU A 88 -15.17 -8.64 -13.38
CA LEU A 88 -15.49 -8.84 -11.97
C LEU A 88 -16.76 -8.04 -11.62
N TYR A 89 -17.85 -8.74 -11.26
CA TYR A 89 -19.14 -8.11 -10.92
C TYR A 89 -19.62 -7.06 -11.94
N GLY A 90 -19.43 -7.32 -13.23
CA GLY A 90 -19.82 -6.40 -14.31
C GLY A 90 -18.83 -5.28 -14.61
N PHE A 91 -17.69 -5.21 -13.90
CA PHE A 91 -16.58 -4.32 -14.23
C PHE A 91 -15.51 -5.07 -15.02
N GLU A 92 -15.31 -4.67 -16.27
CA GLU A 92 -14.30 -5.26 -17.15
C GLU A 92 -12.93 -4.59 -16.96
N THR A 93 -11.88 -5.42 -16.86
CA THR A 93 -10.49 -4.96 -16.93
C THR A 93 -9.80 -5.67 -18.08
N SER A 94 -9.79 -5.05 -19.25
CA SER A 94 -9.15 -5.61 -20.44
C SER A 94 -7.64 -5.75 -20.24
N PHE A 95 -7.05 -6.78 -20.85
CA PHE A 95 -5.62 -7.01 -20.80
C PHE A 95 -5.15 -7.67 -22.09
N ASP A 96 -4.27 -6.98 -22.82
CA ASP A 96 -3.77 -7.44 -24.12
C ASP A 96 -2.46 -8.25 -23.99
N GLY A 97 -2.12 -8.65 -22.77
CA GLY A 97 -0.82 -9.22 -22.43
C GLY A 97 0.23 -8.14 -22.14
N PHE A 98 1.38 -8.57 -21.63
CA PHE A 98 2.49 -7.68 -21.33
C PHE A 98 3.82 -8.37 -21.59
N THR A 99 4.77 -7.64 -22.15
CA THR A 99 6.16 -8.08 -22.28
C THR A 99 7.04 -6.89 -21.92
N PRO A 100 7.80 -6.93 -20.81
CA PRO A 100 8.56 -5.79 -20.36
C PRO A 100 9.68 -5.43 -21.32
N THR A 101 9.97 -4.14 -21.44
CA THR A 101 11.26 -3.69 -21.96
C THR A 101 12.31 -3.78 -20.87
N GLY A 102 13.30 -4.66 -21.04
CA GLY A 102 14.42 -4.80 -20.11
C GLY A 102 14.29 -5.99 -19.18
N ASP A 103 14.89 -5.88 -17.99
CA ASP A 103 14.89 -6.95 -16.98
C ASP A 103 13.50 -7.13 -16.36
N SER A 104 13.01 -8.36 -16.34
CA SER A 104 11.64 -8.68 -15.93
C SER A 104 11.38 -8.37 -14.45
N ASP A 105 12.32 -8.69 -13.56
CA ASP A 105 12.17 -8.46 -12.13
C ASP A 105 12.18 -6.97 -11.80
N SER A 106 13.11 -6.22 -12.40
CA SER A 106 13.19 -4.76 -12.26
C SER A 106 11.93 -4.07 -12.79
N ALA A 107 11.43 -4.49 -13.94
CA ALA A 107 10.18 -3.99 -14.52
C ALA A 107 8.97 -4.33 -13.65
N MET A 108 8.89 -5.53 -13.07
CA MET A 108 7.82 -5.89 -12.14
C MET A 108 7.83 -5.00 -10.89
N ASN A 109 9.02 -4.74 -10.34
CA ASN A 109 9.18 -3.84 -9.20
C ASN A 109 8.75 -2.40 -9.51
N GLU A 110 9.06 -1.92 -10.72
CA GLU A 110 8.59 -0.63 -11.21
C GLU A 110 7.06 -0.59 -11.34
N ALA A 111 6.44 -1.58 -11.98
CA ALA A 111 4.99 -1.66 -12.14
C ALA A 111 4.27 -1.67 -10.77
N ILE A 112 4.73 -2.49 -9.82
CA ILE A 112 4.20 -2.51 -8.45
C ILE A 112 4.32 -1.13 -7.80
N SER A 113 5.45 -0.47 -7.98
CA SER A 113 5.72 0.82 -7.33
C SER A 113 4.82 1.94 -7.85
N TYR A 114 4.66 2.06 -9.16
CA TYR A 114 3.71 3.01 -9.73
C TYR A 114 2.29 2.68 -9.30
N ALA A 115 1.88 1.41 -9.31
CA ALA A 115 0.52 1.03 -8.95
C ALA A 115 0.20 1.39 -7.48
N CYS A 116 1.05 0.98 -6.54
CA CYS A 116 0.89 1.24 -5.12
C CYS A 116 0.95 2.74 -4.80
N TYR A 117 1.88 3.49 -5.42
CA TYR A 117 1.97 4.94 -5.26
C TYR A 117 0.66 5.63 -5.65
N ARG A 118 0.10 5.28 -6.81
CA ARG A 118 -1.15 5.87 -7.31
C ARG A 118 -2.34 5.51 -6.42
N LEU A 119 -2.44 4.25 -6.00
CA LEU A 119 -3.52 3.80 -5.14
C LEU A 119 -3.46 4.49 -3.77
N ILE A 120 -2.31 4.48 -3.08
CA ILE A 120 -2.16 5.15 -1.78
C ILE A 120 -2.44 6.66 -1.91
N SER A 121 -1.87 7.31 -2.93
CA SER A 121 -2.07 8.75 -3.14
C SER A 121 -3.53 9.12 -3.33
N HIS A 122 -4.30 8.26 -4.02
CA HIS A 122 -5.73 8.43 -4.20
C HIS A 122 -6.51 8.17 -2.90
N ARG A 123 -6.24 7.05 -2.23
CA ARG A 123 -7.00 6.58 -1.05
C ARG A 123 -6.84 7.47 0.18
N PHE A 124 -5.65 8.03 0.37
CA PHE A 124 -5.31 8.87 1.52
C PHE A 124 -5.34 10.36 1.19
N ASN A 125 -5.91 10.77 0.04
CA ASN A 125 -6.02 12.17 -0.34
C ASN A 125 -6.90 13.00 0.61
N GLN A 126 -7.73 12.36 1.44
CA GLN A 126 -8.57 13.03 2.44
C GLN A 126 -8.20 12.63 3.87
N ALA A 127 -7.04 11.98 4.07
CA ALA A 127 -6.60 11.53 5.38
C ALA A 127 -6.20 12.70 6.29
N VAL A 128 -6.30 12.50 7.61
CA VAL A 128 -5.92 13.52 8.61
C VAL A 128 -4.51 14.05 8.38
N ARG A 129 -3.53 13.14 8.21
CA ARG A 129 -2.12 13.49 7.94
C ARG A 129 -1.74 13.29 6.48
N ARG A 130 -2.66 13.59 5.55
CA ARG A 130 -2.46 13.48 4.10
C ARG A 130 -1.10 13.98 3.60
N ASN A 131 -0.65 15.16 4.03
CA ASN A 131 0.59 15.74 3.52
C ASN A 131 1.81 14.89 3.91
N ASP A 132 1.88 14.42 5.15
CA ASP A 132 2.94 13.53 5.64
C ASP A 132 2.95 12.20 4.86
N ILE A 133 1.76 11.64 4.61
CA ILE A 133 1.58 10.42 3.83
C ILE A 133 2.12 10.61 2.41
N LEU A 134 1.65 11.65 1.72
CA LEU A 134 2.01 11.92 0.31
C LEU A 134 3.49 12.26 0.16
N GLU A 135 4.07 13.02 1.10
CA GLU A 135 5.50 13.32 1.11
C GLU A 135 6.32 12.03 1.25
N ARG A 136 5.96 11.14 2.20
CA ARG A 136 6.66 9.87 2.41
C ARG A 136 6.61 8.98 1.18
N VAL A 137 5.43 8.72 0.61
CA VAL A 137 5.32 7.80 -0.54
C VAL A 137 5.92 8.40 -1.82
N THR A 138 5.89 9.73 -1.97
CA THR A 138 6.61 10.43 -3.06
C THR A 138 8.12 10.32 -2.86
N GLY A 139 8.62 10.55 -1.65
CA GLY A 139 10.03 10.38 -1.31
C GLY A 139 10.52 8.94 -1.55
N TYR A 140 9.69 7.95 -1.23
CA TYR A 140 9.98 6.54 -1.49
C TYR A 140 10.09 6.21 -2.99
N MET A 141 9.24 6.80 -3.84
CA MET A 141 9.36 6.68 -5.31
C MET A 141 10.66 7.32 -5.82
N LEU A 142 10.95 8.55 -5.38
CA LEU A 142 12.13 9.30 -5.81
C LEU A 142 13.44 8.63 -5.38
N ALA A 143 13.47 8.03 -4.18
CA ALA A 143 14.64 7.29 -3.68
C ALA A 143 14.99 6.07 -4.54
N GLN A 144 14.00 5.48 -5.24
CA GLN A 144 14.19 4.39 -6.19
C GLN A 144 14.50 4.87 -7.61
N GLY A 145 14.53 6.19 -7.85
CA GLY A 145 14.80 6.78 -9.16
C GLY A 145 13.58 6.84 -10.09
N TYR A 146 12.37 6.64 -9.57
CA TYR A 146 11.14 6.70 -10.36
C TYR A 146 10.62 8.13 -10.53
N ASP A 147 10.02 8.43 -11.68
CA ASP A 147 9.39 9.71 -11.99
C ASP A 147 7.91 9.72 -11.61
N VAL A 148 7.60 10.34 -10.46
CA VAL A 148 6.23 10.46 -9.97
C VAL A 148 5.30 11.24 -10.91
N THR A 149 5.84 12.04 -11.84
CA THR A 149 5.09 12.81 -12.83
C THR A 149 4.67 11.98 -14.05
N PHE A 150 5.24 10.79 -14.24
CA PHE A 150 4.89 9.89 -15.34
C PHE A 150 3.52 9.24 -15.12
N GLN A 151 2.53 9.62 -15.93
CA GLN A 151 1.12 9.22 -15.78
C GLN A 151 0.57 8.38 -16.93
N SER A 152 1.40 8.01 -17.91
CA SER A 152 0.92 7.17 -19.03
C SER A 152 0.32 5.88 -18.50
N ARG A 153 -0.72 5.39 -19.16
CA ARG A 153 -1.34 4.08 -18.93
C ARG A 153 -1.18 3.16 -20.15
N ASP A 154 -0.52 3.66 -21.19
CA ASP A 154 -0.25 2.88 -22.39
C ASP A 154 0.97 1.98 -22.15
N TYR A 155 0.70 0.72 -21.84
CA TYR A 155 1.70 -0.31 -21.60
C TYR A 155 2.00 -1.15 -22.85
N SER A 156 1.41 -0.82 -24.01
CA SER A 156 1.55 -1.60 -25.25
C SER A 156 2.99 -1.71 -25.76
N THR A 157 3.87 -0.80 -25.31
CA THR A 157 5.29 -0.78 -25.65
C THR A 157 6.18 -1.52 -24.64
N GLY A 158 5.59 -2.18 -23.64
CA GLY A 158 6.32 -2.88 -22.58
C GLY A 158 6.78 -2.00 -21.43
N ASN A 159 6.26 -0.77 -21.32
CA ASN A 159 6.58 0.15 -20.23
C ASN A 159 5.88 -0.28 -18.93
N ALA A 160 6.66 -0.66 -17.93
CA ALA A 160 6.14 -1.19 -16.66
C ALA A 160 5.46 -0.14 -15.78
N ALA A 161 6.01 1.08 -15.73
CA ALA A 161 5.36 2.20 -15.03
C ALA A 161 3.95 2.46 -15.59
N ALA A 162 3.76 2.34 -16.90
CA ALA A 162 2.48 2.50 -17.55
C ALA A 162 1.50 1.38 -17.20
N LEU A 163 1.97 0.13 -17.11
CA LEU A 163 1.16 -0.99 -16.64
C LEU A 163 0.72 -0.76 -15.19
N GLY A 164 1.63 -0.32 -14.32
CA GLY A 164 1.31 0.02 -12.93
C GLY A 164 0.27 1.13 -12.80
N ASN A 165 0.44 2.23 -13.56
CA ASN A 165 -0.54 3.31 -13.64
C ASN A 165 -1.90 2.85 -14.16
N TYR A 166 -1.92 1.96 -15.15
CA TYR A 166 -3.15 1.37 -15.69
C TYR A 166 -3.89 0.58 -14.61
N LEU A 167 -3.21 -0.39 -13.98
CA LEU A 167 -3.84 -1.24 -12.95
C LEU A 167 -4.31 -0.42 -11.74
N ALA A 168 -3.54 0.57 -11.27
CA ALA A 168 -4.04 1.47 -10.23
C ALA A 168 -5.32 2.19 -10.64
N ALA A 169 -5.40 2.67 -11.88
CA ALA A 169 -6.62 3.31 -12.37
C ALA A 169 -7.80 2.33 -12.40
N GLN A 170 -7.58 1.08 -12.79
CA GLN A 170 -8.62 0.04 -12.80
C GLN A 170 -9.16 -0.24 -11.38
N TYR A 171 -8.27 -0.43 -10.40
CA TYR A 171 -8.66 -0.64 -9.00
C TYR A 171 -9.34 0.58 -8.36
N ILE A 172 -8.92 1.81 -8.72
CA ILE A 172 -9.58 3.03 -8.29
C ILE A 172 -10.99 3.13 -8.90
N ASN A 173 -11.12 2.87 -10.19
CA ASN A 173 -12.41 2.95 -10.90
C ASN A 173 -13.40 1.89 -10.40
N TYR A 174 -12.96 0.64 -10.28
CA TYR A 174 -13.76 -0.43 -9.68
C TYR A 174 -14.19 -0.06 -8.26
N GLY A 175 -13.28 0.45 -7.45
CA GLY A 175 -13.57 0.85 -6.09
C GLY A 175 -14.62 1.97 -5.96
N ARG A 176 -14.79 2.82 -6.97
CA ARG A 176 -15.85 3.85 -6.95
C ARG A 176 -17.26 3.27 -7.13
N GLN A 177 -17.38 2.02 -7.56
CA GLN A 177 -18.66 1.39 -7.90
C GLN A 177 -18.88 0.03 -7.23
N ASP A 178 -18.00 -0.39 -6.32
CA ASP A 178 -18.10 -1.68 -5.60
C ASP A 178 -19.05 -1.64 -4.38
N GLY A 179 -19.81 -0.56 -4.24
CA GLY A 179 -20.77 -0.36 -3.15
C GLY A 179 -20.19 0.24 -1.87
N ALA A 180 -18.88 0.54 -1.80
CA ALA A 180 -18.25 1.12 -0.61
C ALA A 180 -18.54 2.62 -0.37
N ASN A 181 -19.23 3.29 -1.30
CA ASN A 181 -19.47 4.74 -1.29
C ASN A 181 -18.18 5.57 -1.09
N GLU A 182 -17.11 5.19 -1.78
CA GLU A 182 -15.75 5.72 -1.59
C GLU A 182 -15.55 7.25 -1.55
N PRO A 183 -16.31 8.10 -2.26
CA PRO A 183 -16.11 9.56 -2.18
C PRO A 183 -16.21 10.15 -0.77
N GLY A 184 -16.98 9.51 0.13
CA GLY A 184 -17.11 9.95 1.52
C GLY A 184 -17.28 8.83 2.53
N TYR A 185 -17.50 7.59 2.07
CA TYR A 185 -17.83 6.41 2.88
C TYR A 185 -18.96 6.67 3.87
N LEU A 186 -19.89 7.55 3.48
CA LEU A 186 -21.04 7.91 4.28
C LEU A 186 -22.02 6.75 4.28
N ASN A 187 -22.65 6.52 5.43
CA ASN A 187 -23.75 5.58 5.54
C ASN A 187 -24.98 6.15 4.83
N GLU A 188 -25.54 5.37 3.90
CA GLU A 188 -26.72 5.75 3.10
C GLU A 188 -27.95 4.90 3.42
N ASN A 189 -27.81 3.85 4.24
CA ASN A 189 -28.81 2.80 4.38
C ASN A 189 -29.41 2.68 5.78
N TYR A 190 -28.63 3.00 6.82
CA TYR A 190 -29.06 2.80 8.20
C TYR A 190 -29.20 4.12 8.94
N GLU A 191 -30.40 4.41 9.42
CA GLU A 191 -30.68 5.49 10.36
C GLU A 191 -30.89 4.91 11.76
N PRO A 192 -30.18 5.42 12.80
CA PRO A 192 -30.42 5.01 14.17
C PRO A 192 -31.84 5.36 14.62
N VAL A 193 -32.45 4.47 15.39
CA VAL A 193 -33.77 4.74 16.00
C VAL A 193 -33.65 5.50 17.32
N ASN A 194 -32.58 5.21 18.06
CA ASN A 194 -32.31 5.87 19.33
C ASN A 194 -31.56 7.18 19.09
N GLU A 195 -31.95 8.21 19.84
CA GLU A 195 -31.21 9.47 19.90
C GLU A 195 -29.78 9.25 20.41
N PRO A 196 -28.78 9.99 19.88
CA PRO A 196 -27.41 9.89 20.35
C PRO A 196 -27.28 10.15 21.86
N LEU A 197 -26.58 9.27 22.55
CA LEU A 197 -26.24 9.41 23.95
C LEU A 197 -25.02 10.33 24.10
N ALA A 198 -25.11 11.29 25.02
CA ALA A 198 -24.02 12.12 25.52
C ALA A 198 -23.42 11.48 26.77
N PRO A 199 -22.30 10.73 26.70
CA PRO A 199 -21.78 9.95 27.83
C PRO A 199 -21.37 10.81 29.03
N GLU A 200 -21.05 12.07 28.80
CA GLU A 200 -20.73 13.08 29.81
C GLU A 200 -21.91 13.49 30.68
N ILE A 201 -23.16 13.26 30.24
CA ILE A 201 -24.36 13.59 30.99
C ILE A 201 -24.78 12.35 31.81
N PRO A 202 -24.67 12.38 33.15
CA PRO A 202 -25.09 11.24 33.97
C PRO A 202 -26.61 11.07 33.94
N GLY A 203 -27.08 9.85 33.68
CA GLY A 203 -28.50 9.48 33.71
C GLY A 203 -28.95 8.78 32.41
N ILE A 204 -30.15 8.21 32.43
CA ILE A 204 -30.84 7.76 31.21
C ILE A 204 -31.55 8.99 30.65
N VAL A 205 -31.12 9.47 29.48
CA VAL A 205 -31.64 10.72 28.90
C VAL A 205 -32.94 10.48 28.12
N THR A 206 -33.24 9.24 27.72
CA THR A 206 -34.37 8.93 26.83
C THR A 206 -35.30 7.88 27.44
N GLU A 207 -36.48 8.31 27.91
CA GLU A 207 -37.55 7.41 28.34
C GLU A 207 -38.08 6.54 27.17
N ASP A 208 -37.85 6.97 25.92
CA ASP A 208 -38.33 6.34 24.68
C ASP A 208 -37.26 5.52 23.91
N MET A 209 -36.18 5.09 24.58
CA MET A 209 -35.14 4.26 23.94
C MET A 209 -35.65 2.83 23.63
N ASP A 210 -35.38 2.32 22.43
CA ASP A 210 -35.52 0.90 22.11
C ASP A 210 -34.23 0.13 22.46
N PRO A 211 -34.23 -0.72 23.52
CA PRO A 211 -33.04 -1.45 23.96
C PRO A 211 -32.56 -2.51 22.96
N ASN A 212 -33.37 -2.88 21.97
CA ASN A 212 -32.98 -3.83 20.91
C ASN A 212 -32.37 -3.12 19.69
N ARG A 213 -32.19 -1.80 19.75
CA ARG A 213 -31.61 -1.00 18.66
C ARG A 213 -30.35 -0.28 19.13
N TRP A 214 -29.41 -0.10 18.21
CA TRP A 214 -28.16 0.59 18.50
C TRP A 214 -28.43 2.05 18.89
N GLN A 215 -27.73 2.52 19.92
CA GLN A 215 -27.71 3.92 20.32
C GLN A 215 -26.35 4.54 19.94
N PRO A 216 -26.34 5.56 19.06
CA PRO A 216 -25.12 6.29 18.74
C PRO A 216 -24.57 7.05 19.96
N LEU A 217 -23.26 7.33 19.96
CA LEU A 217 -22.65 8.21 20.95
C LEU A 217 -22.32 9.57 20.31
N LYS A 218 -22.52 10.64 21.08
CA LYS A 218 -22.16 12.01 20.74
C LYS A 218 -21.31 12.57 21.86
N PHE A 219 -20.12 13.07 21.54
CA PHE A 219 -19.26 13.79 22.48
C PHE A 219 -19.35 15.30 22.18
N GLU A 220 -19.36 16.17 23.20
CA GLU A 220 -19.68 17.61 23.05
C GLU A 220 -18.73 18.41 22.12
N ASP A 221 -17.62 17.83 21.67
CA ASP A 221 -16.69 18.45 20.71
C ASP A 221 -16.70 17.74 19.34
N VAL A 222 -17.75 17.98 18.54
CA VAL A 222 -17.78 17.86 17.06
C VAL A 222 -17.60 16.45 16.44
N THR A 223 -17.20 15.42 17.19
CA THR A 223 -17.07 14.05 16.68
C THR A 223 -18.28 13.17 17.01
N PHE A 224 -19.09 12.91 15.99
CA PHE A 224 -20.04 11.79 16.00
C PHE A 224 -19.24 10.50 15.87
N VAL A 225 -19.33 9.58 16.84
CA VAL A 225 -18.79 8.22 16.67
C VAL A 225 -19.84 7.40 15.94
N GLY A 226 -19.79 7.49 14.61
CA GLY A 226 -20.68 6.78 13.71
C GLY A 226 -20.23 5.34 13.45
N GLN A 227 -21.05 4.59 12.73
CA GLN A 227 -20.73 3.21 12.33
C GLN A 227 -19.56 3.12 11.33
N SER A 228 -19.11 4.24 10.77
CA SER A 228 -18.01 4.32 9.81
C SER A 228 -16.61 4.28 10.45
N GLY A 229 -16.54 4.34 11.79
CA GLY A 229 -15.34 4.79 12.50
C GLY A 229 -15.33 6.30 12.63
#